data_AF-A0A3D9HQD5-F1
#
_entry.id   AF-A0A3D9HQD5-F1
#
_cell.length_a   1.000
_cell.length_b   1.000
_cell.length_c   1.000
_cell.angle_alpha   90.00
_cell.angle_beta   90.00
_cell.angle_gamma   90.00
#
_symmetry.space_group_name_H-M   'P 1'
#
loop_
_entity.id
_entity.type
_entity.pdbx_description
1 polymer ?
#
loop_
_entity_poly.entity_id
_entity_poly.type
_entity_poly.pdbx_seq_one_letter_code
_entity_poly.pdbx_strand_id
1 'polypeptide(L)'
;TRGRVTMNRYDKAFKEEAVRLSDEIGPRKAAEQLGVAYYTLQGWRKQRILHGDRAHIGSGHAYASADKTAREIELEKEIGELRRANDILKDALGFFAKDRKR
;
A
#
# COMPACT_ATOMS: atom_id res chain seq x y z
N THR A 1 25.51 -5.47 2.36
CA THR A 1 25.03 -4.17 2.88
C THR A 1 24.02 -4.43 4.00
N ARG A 2 24.36 -4.13 5.26
CA ARG A 2 23.48 -4.43 6.42
C ARG A 2 22.35 -3.40 6.47
N GLY A 3 21.10 -3.88 6.43
CA GLY A 3 19.90 -3.05 6.56
C GLY A 3 19.82 -2.38 7.93
N ARG A 4 19.50 -1.10 7.95
CA ARG A 4 19.26 -0.33 9.17
C ARG A 4 17.89 -0.73 9.73
N VAL A 5 17.87 -1.60 10.73
CA VAL A 5 16.64 -1.88 11.50
C VAL A 5 16.34 -0.62 12.32
N THR A 6 15.34 0.15 11.91
CA THR A 6 14.87 1.26 12.73
C THR A 6 13.98 0.67 13.83
N MET A 7 14.43 0.74 15.09
CA MET A 7 13.60 0.37 16.23
C MET A 7 12.44 1.36 16.33
N ASN A 8 11.25 0.88 15.99
CA ASN A 8 10.03 1.66 16.12
C ASN A 8 9.68 1.82 17.61
N ARG A 9 9.47 3.06 18.06
CA ARG A 9 9.27 3.44 19.49
C ARG A 9 8.05 2.79 20.16
N TYR A 10 7.06 2.36 19.39
CA TYR A 10 5.86 1.72 19.89
C TYR A 10 5.65 0.39 19.17
N ASP A 11 5.30 -0.67 19.89
CA ASP A 11 4.96 -1.95 19.28
C ASP A 11 3.64 -1.88 18.50
N LYS A 12 3.35 -2.95 17.76
CA LYS A 12 2.16 -3.05 16.90
C LYS A 12 0.86 -3.02 17.71
N ALA A 13 0.80 -3.80 18.79
CA ALA A 13 -0.41 -3.95 19.60
C ALA A 13 -0.81 -2.61 20.25
N PHE A 14 0.16 -1.87 20.75
CA PHE A 14 -0.04 -0.53 21.29
C PHE A 14 -0.64 0.42 20.25
N LYS A 15 -0.15 0.38 19.01
CA LYS A 15 -0.65 1.25 17.95
C LYS A 15 -2.06 0.88 17.50
N GLU A 16 -2.41 -0.40 17.46
CA GLU A 16 -3.76 -0.89 17.19
C GLU A 16 -4.73 -0.46 18.30
N GLU A 17 -4.32 -0.64 19.56
CA GLU A 17 -5.09 -0.20 20.74
C GLU A 17 -5.33 1.31 20.72
N ALA A 18 -4.29 2.09 20.43
CA ALA A 18 -4.38 3.53 20.37
C ALA A 18 -5.37 4.00 19.30
N VAL A 19 -5.35 3.34 18.14
CA VAL A 19 -6.26 3.61 17.04
C VAL A 19 -7.70 3.21 17.40
N ARG A 20 -7.91 2.09 18.10
CA ARG A 20 -9.25 1.69 18.59
C ARG A 20 -9.81 2.66 19.63
N LEU A 21 -9.02 2.99 20.65
CA LEU A 21 -9.39 3.97 21.68
C LEU A 21 -9.77 5.30 21.05
N SER A 22 -9.03 5.73 20.01
CA SER A 22 -9.33 6.97 19.32
C SER A 22 -10.65 6.99 18.54
N ASP A 23 -11.23 5.83 18.20
CA ASP A 23 -12.60 5.76 17.65
C ASP A 23 -13.66 5.91 18.75
N GLU A 24 -13.37 5.45 19.97
CA GLU A 24 -14.30 5.51 21.09
C GLU A 24 -14.37 6.91 21.72
N ILE A 25 -13.21 7.51 21.99
CA ILE A 25 -13.12 8.78 22.74
C ILE A 25 -12.65 9.97 21.90
N GLY A 26 -12.34 9.72 20.63
CA GLY A 26 -11.79 10.71 19.71
C GLY A 26 -10.26 10.82 19.78
N PRO A 27 -9.61 11.20 18.66
CA PRO A 27 -8.15 11.14 18.52
C PRO A 27 -7.38 12.13 19.40
N ARG A 28 -8.01 13.25 19.79
CA ARG A 28 -7.36 14.22 20.68
C ARG A 28 -7.25 13.69 22.11
N LYS A 29 -8.37 13.20 22.65
CA LYS A 29 -8.43 12.64 24.01
C LYS A 29 -7.60 11.35 24.11
N ALA A 30 -7.67 10.48 23.10
CA ALA A 30 -6.85 9.27 23.05
C ALA A 30 -5.35 9.56 23.01
N ALA A 31 -4.92 10.56 22.24
CA ALA A 31 -3.52 10.99 22.19
C ALA A 31 -3.03 11.49 23.55
N GLU A 32 -3.81 12.33 24.22
CA GLU A 32 -3.52 12.86 25.55
C GLU A 32 -3.44 11.73 26.60
N GLN A 33 -4.43 10.82 26.61
CA GLN A 33 -4.48 9.70 27.56
C GLN A 33 -3.31 8.71 27.39
N LEU A 34 -2.88 8.45 26.16
CA LEU A 34 -1.82 7.50 25.87
C LEU A 34 -0.42 8.13 25.88
N GLY A 35 -0.32 9.45 26.08
CA GLY A 35 0.95 10.17 26.01
C GLY A 35 1.60 10.15 24.63
N VAL A 36 0.79 10.00 23.57
CA VAL A 36 1.24 9.95 22.17
C VAL A 36 0.95 11.29 21.51
N ALA A 37 1.87 11.79 20.69
CA ALA A 37 1.61 13.01 19.91
C ALA A 37 0.38 12.83 19.00
N TYR A 38 -0.54 13.79 19.02
CA TYR A 38 -1.78 13.75 18.23
C TYR A 38 -1.56 13.39 16.76
N TYR A 39 -0.59 14.04 16.11
CA TYR A 39 -0.28 13.79 14.70
C TYR A 39 0.29 12.40 14.44
N THR A 40 0.95 11.80 15.43
CA THR A 40 1.42 10.41 15.35
C THR A 40 0.23 9.44 15.33
N LEU A 41 -0.73 9.64 16.23
CA LEU A 41 -1.96 8.84 16.26
C LEU A 41 -2.82 9.03 15.01
N GLN A 42 -2.92 10.26 14.50
CA GLN A 42 -3.57 10.55 13.22
C GLN A 42 -2.90 9.83 12.04
N GLY A 43 -1.56 9.77 12.05
CA GLY A 43 -0.80 8.97 11.10
C GLY A 43 -1.24 7.51 11.13
N TRP A 44 -1.33 6.90 12.31
CA TRP A 44 -1.77 5.50 12.46
C TRP A 44 -3.22 5.29 11.99
N ARG A 45 -4.13 6.21 12.32
CA ARG A 45 -5.53 6.17 11.83
C ARG A 45 -5.60 6.20 10.30
N LYS A 46 -4.83 7.08 9.65
CA LYS A 46 -4.75 7.16 8.19
C LYS A 46 -4.22 5.85 7.58
N GLN A 47 -3.20 5.26 8.20
CA GLN A 47 -2.66 3.97 7.76
C GLN A 47 -3.69 2.84 7.83
N ARG A 48 -4.49 2.78 8.90
CA ARG A 48 -5.60 1.83 9.01
C ARG A 48 -6.65 2.02 7.91
N ILE A 49 -7.01 3.26 7.57
CA ILE A 49 -8.00 3.55 6.52
C ILE A 49 -7.49 3.09 5.14
N LEU A 50 -6.21 3.35 4.84
CA LEU A 50 -5.64 3.06 3.52
C LEU A 50 -5.38 1.57 3.28
N HIS A 51 -5.05 0.81 4.33
CA HIS A 51 -4.60 -0.58 4.21
C HIS A 51 -5.49 -1.59 4.95
N GLY A 52 -6.61 -1.13 5.53
CA GLY A 52 -7.55 -1.95 6.30
C GLY A 52 -6.92 -2.56 7.55
N ASP A 53 -7.49 -3.66 8.04
CA ASP A 53 -6.98 -4.41 9.22
C ASP A 53 -5.60 -5.05 8.97
N ARG A 54 -5.13 -5.05 7.72
CA ARG A 54 -3.77 -5.48 7.34
C ARG A 54 -2.76 -4.34 7.38
N ALA A 55 -3.17 -3.11 7.71
CA ALA A 55 -2.26 -2.00 7.91
C ALA A 55 -1.21 -2.40 8.95
N HIS A 56 0.05 -2.49 8.54
CA HIS A 56 1.12 -2.76 9.48
C HIS A 56 1.41 -1.47 10.23
N ILE A 57 0.58 -1.17 11.23
CA ILE A 57 0.72 0.02 12.05
C ILE A 57 2.00 -0.18 12.89
N GLY A 58 3.15 0.26 12.35
CA GLY A 58 4.42 0.31 13.08
C GLY A 58 5.46 -0.79 12.83
N SER A 59 5.66 -1.28 11.61
CA SER A 59 6.80 -2.18 11.35
C SER A 59 8.16 -1.49 11.41
N GLY A 60 8.23 -0.14 11.42
CA GLY A 60 9.50 0.59 11.25
C GLY A 60 10.16 0.38 9.87
N HIS A 61 9.59 -0.51 9.06
CA HIS A 61 9.85 -0.60 7.65
C HIS A 61 9.06 0.55 7.03
N ALA A 62 9.73 1.43 6.26
CA ALA A 62 9.02 2.16 5.23
C ALA A 62 8.20 1.12 4.45
N TYR A 63 6.95 1.43 4.10
CA TYR A 63 6.19 0.59 3.18
C TYR A 63 7.10 0.34 1.97
N ALA A 64 7.68 -0.86 1.89
CA ALA A 64 8.37 -1.31 0.71
C ALA A 64 7.25 -1.63 -0.26
N SER A 65 6.75 -0.58 -0.91
CA SER A 65 5.46 -0.51 -1.61
C SER A 65 4.26 -0.85 -0.73
N ALA A 66 3.11 -0.28 -1.04
CA ALA A 66 1.84 -0.81 -0.58
C ALA A 66 1.80 -2.30 -0.98
N ASP A 67 1.52 -3.20 -0.02
CA ASP A 67 1.16 -4.58 -0.35
C ASP A 67 -0.04 -4.48 -1.30
N LYS A 68 0.20 -4.79 -2.57
CA LYS A 68 -0.84 -4.72 -3.60
C LYS A 68 -1.98 -5.64 -3.17
N THR A 69 -3.16 -5.07 -3.07
CA THR A 69 -4.41 -5.80 -2.90
C THR A 69 -4.51 -6.91 -3.96
N ALA A 70 -5.26 -7.98 -3.68
CA ALA A 70 -5.50 -9.03 -4.67
C ALA A 70 -6.04 -8.47 -5.98
N ARG A 71 -6.82 -7.37 -5.89
CA ARG A 71 -7.31 -6.62 -7.04
C ARG A 71 -6.20 -5.94 -7.83
N GLU A 72 -5.21 -5.34 -7.17
CA GLU A 72 -4.06 -4.73 -7.84
C GLU A 72 -3.19 -5.78 -8.54
N ILE A 73 -3.00 -6.97 -7.94
CA ILE A 73 -2.29 -8.08 -8.59
C ILE A 73 -3.03 -8.57 -9.85
N GLU A 74 -4.35 -8.71 -9.74
CA GLU A 74 -5.21 -9.10 -10.87
C GLU A 74 -5.16 -8.07 -12.00
N LEU A 75 -5.28 -6.78 -11.66
CA LEU A 75 -5.20 -5.68 -12.62
C LEU A 75 -3.83 -5.62 -13.31
N GLU A 76 -2.74 -5.88 -12.60
CA GLU A 76 -1.41 -5.90 -13.21
C GLU A 76 -1.23 -7.08 -14.18
N LYS A 77 -1.78 -8.24 -13.84
CA LYS A 77 -1.82 -9.39 -14.74
C LYS A 77 -2.63 -9.08 -16.00
N GLU A 78 -3.80 -8.49 -15.84
CA GLU A 78 -4.68 -8.07 -16.95
C GLU A 78 -3.99 -7.04 -17.85
N ILE A 79 -3.34 -6.02 -17.28
CA ILE A 79 -2.55 -5.02 -18.02
C ILE A 79 -1.43 -5.72 -18.81
N GLY A 80 -0.74 -6.70 -18.20
CA GLY A 80 0.30 -7.46 -18.85
C GLY A 80 -0.22 -8.28 -20.04
N GLU A 81 -1.38 -8.91 -19.90
CA GLU A 81 -2.05 -9.65 -20.97
C GLU A 81 -2.50 -8.74 -22.11
N LEU A 82 -3.13 -7.61 -21.78
CA LEU A 82 -3.58 -6.62 -22.76
C LEU A 82 -2.41 -6.02 -23.55
N ARG A 83 -1.28 -5.73 -22.90
CA ARG A 83 -0.07 -5.25 -23.58
C ARG A 83 0.48 -6.27 -24.56
N ARG A 84 0.60 -7.54 -24.15
CA ARG A 84 1.04 -8.61 -25.04
C ARG A 84 0.11 -8.78 -26.24
N ALA A 85 -1.20 -8.75 -26.03
CA ALA A 85 -2.18 -8.84 -27.11
C ALA A 85 -2.05 -7.65 -28.08
N ASN A 86 -1.85 -6.45 -27.54
CA ASN A 86 -1.64 -5.24 -28.34
C ASN A 86 -0.36 -5.33 -29.19
N ASP A 87 0.72 -5.86 -28.63
CA ASP A 87 1.99 -6.04 -29.33
C ASP A 87 1.86 -7.04 -30.49
N ILE A 88 1.19 -8.20 -30.25
CA ILE A 88 0.91 -9.18 -31.31
C ILE A 88 0.07 -8.57 -32.45
N LEU A 89 -0.95 -7.78 -32.11
CA LEU A 89 -1.79 -7.13 -33.12
C LEU A 89 -1.01 -6.09 -33.92
N LYS A 90 -0.13 -5.31 -33.28
CA LYS A 90 0.77 -4.37 -33.96
C LYS A 90 1.74 -5.09 -34.90
N ASP A 91 2.31 -6.20 -34.46
CA ASP A 91 3.21 -7.00 -35.28
C ASP A 91 2.49 -7.59 -36.50
N ALA A 92 1.27 -8.11 -36.32
CA ALA A 92 0.44 -8.58 -37.42
C ALA A 92 0.10 -7.47 -38.41
N LEU A 93 -0.29 -6.29 -37.93
CA LEU A 93 -0.51 -5.12 -38.79
C LEU A 93 0.75 -4.71 -39.55
N GLY A 94 1.92 -4.77 -38.90
CA GLY A 94 3.21 -4.54 -39.54
C GLY A 94 3.53 -5.56 -40.64
N PHE A 95 3.14 -6.83 -40.44
CA PHE A 95 3.26 -7.89 -41.44
C PHE A 95 2.36 -7.62 -42.65
N PHE A 96 1.06 -7.36 -42.43
CA PHE A 96 0.12 -7.04 -43.51
C PHE A 96 0.51 -5.77 -44.29
N ALA A 97 1.05 -4.76 -43.61
CA ALA A 97 1.51 -3.53 -44.26
C ALA A 97 2.75 -3.74 -45.14
N LYS A 98 3.62 -4.71 -44.82
CA LYS A 98 4.78 -5.11 -45.66
C LYS A 98 4.35 -5.92 -46.87
N ASP A 99 3.38 -6.82 -46.71
CA ASP A 99 2.84 -7.63 -47.81
C ASP A 99 2.12 -6.77 -48.87
N ARG A 100 1.46 -5.66 -48.47
CA ARG A 100 0.81 -4.74 -49.42
C ARG A 100 1.79 -3.90 -50.27
N LYS A 101 3.10 -3.96 -50.00
CA LYS A 101 4.14 -3.24 -50.76
C LYS A 101 4.94 -4.14 -51.72
N ARG A 102 4.57 -5.43 -51.83
CA ARG A 102 5.03 -6.31 -52.91
C ARG A 102 4.05 -6.28 -54.08
#